data_AF-A0A329T0X2-F1
#
_entry.id   AF-A0A329T0X2-F1
#
_cell.length_a   1.000
_cell.length_b   1.000
_cell.length_c   1.000
_cell.angle_alpha   90.00
_cell.angle_beta   90.00
_cell.angle_gamma   90.00
#
_symmetry.space_group_name_H-M   'P 1'
#
loop_
_entity.id
_entity.type
_entity.pdbx_description
1 polymer ?
#
loop_
_entity_poly.entity_id
_entity_poly.type
_entity_poly.pdbx_seq_one_letter_code
_entity_poly.pdbx_strand_id
1 'polypeptide(L)'
;MASASPGDPTPMDLLMSWLERNGEEYRTSKRKLDLLEQLGEEMATNGIYGLTISSIRSQLSRLKNGVQMRAEGGKCTSTDANHYYDRLLPLMFSEEERSEMRDRAAERAAAAAANEDEQEETTVPRGSRKSQRTRSRSRMPRDVVKPESKVKDNSDAEAQGHQVRQSPGAILQPIRPVLDTTEIRRRFELLSARQELQQQGVDRQTIDSFLPLGHE
;
A
#
# COMPACT_ATOMS: atom_id res chain seq x y z
N MET A 1 23.04 -2.43 15.32
CA MET A 1 22.66 -3.44 14.31
C MET A 1 22.74 -4.79 15.01
N ALA A 2 21.60 -5.37 15.38
CA ALA A 2 21.56 -6.60 16.16
C ALA A 2 21.74 -7.78 15.19
N SER A 3 22.95 -8.32 15.16
CA SER A 3 23.27 -9.57 14.50
C SER A 3 22.58 -10.69 15.27
N ALA A 4 21.54 -11.27 14.68
CA ALA A 4 20.94 -12.50 15.20
C ALA A 4 21.98 -13.63 15.12
N SER A 5 22.06 -14.43 16.18
CA SER A 5 22.90 -15.61 16.31
C SER A 5 22.62 -16.59 15.16
N PRO A 6 23.62 -17.27 14.56
CA PRO A 6 23.46 -18.13 13.38
C PRO A 6 22.79 -19.48 13.68
N GLY A 7 21.81 -19.52 14.59
CA GLY A 7 21.10 -20.73 14.99
C GLY A 7 19.58 -20.60 15.09
N ASP A 8 19.03 -19.39 15.20
CA ASP A 8 17.60 -19.21 15.39
C ASP A 8 16.91 -18.91 14.05
N PRO A 9 15.91 -19.73 13.63
CA PRO A 9 15.23 -19.53 12.36
C PRO A 9 14.51 -18.19 12.36
N THR A 10 14.68 -17.41 11.29
CA THR A 10 13.99 -16.13 11.18
C THR A 10 12.48 -16.35 11.01
N PRO A 11 11.64 -15.35 11.29
CA PRO A 11 10.20 -15.46 11.03
C PRO A 11 9.89 -15.83 9.56
N MET A 12 10.71 -15.36 8.62
CA MET A 12 10.58 -15.72 7.20
C MET A 12 10.98 -17.18 6.95
N ASP A 13 12.02 -17.71 7.59
CA ASP A 13 12.41 -19.12 7.44
C ASP A 13 11.33 -20.07 7.93
N LEU A 14 10.67 -19.73 9.04
CA LEU A 14 9.53 -20.49 9.56
C LEU A 14 8.32 -20.41 8.62
N LEU A 15 8.02 -19.23 8.08
CA LEU A 15 6.98 -19.06 7.06
C LEU A 15 7.26 -19.94 5.83
N MET A 16 8.51 -19.95 5.36
CA MET A 16 8.91 -20.77 4.21
C MET A 16 8.76 -22.26 4.51
N SER A 17 9.26 -22.71 5.67
CA SER A 17 9.18 -24.10 6.10
C SER A 17 7.73 -24.56 6.31
N TRP A 18 6.85 -23.65 6.72
CA TRP A 18 5.42 -23.92 6.83
C TRP A 18 4.75 -23.99 5.45
N LEU A 19 5.08 -23.08 4.53
CA LEU A 19 4.56 -23.11 3.15
C LEU A 19 5.00 -24.37 2.40
N GLU A 20 6.19 -24.89 2.66
CA GLU A 20 6.67 -26.15 2.06
C GLU A 20 5.84 -27.36 2.52
N ARG A 21 5.33 -27.35 3.75
CA ARG A 21 4.48 -28.43 4.28
C ARG A 21 3.01 -28.26 3.95
N ASN A 22 2.49 -27.02 3.99
CA ASN A 22 1.06 -26.72 3.97
C ASN A 22 0.62 -25.91 2.75
N GLY A 23 1.52 -25.54 1.83
CA GLY A 23 1.24 -24.61 0.75
C GLY A 23 0.16 -25.08 -0.22
N GLU A 24 0.10 -26.38 -0.53
CA GLU A 24 -0.97 -26.94 -1.38
C GLU A 24 -2.34 -26.90 -0.69
N GLU A 25 -2.38 -27.29 0.58
CA GLU A 25 -3.59 -27.24 1.38
C GLU A 25 -4.05 -25.79 1.56
N TYR A 26 -3.15 -24.86 1.83
CA TYR A 26 -3.47 -23.44 1.95
C TYR A 26 -4.03 -22.83 0.66
N ARG A 27 -3.61 -23.32 -0.52
CA ARG A 27 -4.14 -22.86 -1.80
C ARG A 27 -5.57 -23.35 -2.03
N THR A 28 -5.81 -24.64 -1.77
CA THR A 28 -7.05 -25.34 -2.14
C THR A 28 -8.12 -25.34 -1.04
N SER A 29 -7.72 -25.20 0.22
CA SER A 29 -8.61 -25.30 1.37
C SER A 29 -9.55 -24.10 1.49
N LYS A 30 -10.78 -24.39 1.93
CA LYS A 30 -11.77 -23.38 2.35
C LYS A 30 -11.49 -22.86 3.76
N ARG A 31 -10.72 -23.60 4.56
CA ARG A 31 -10.39 -23.32 5.97
C ARG A 31 -9.04 -22.62 6.10
N LYS A 32 -8.82 -21.57 5.30
CA LYS A 32 -7.54 -20.83 5.29
C LYS A 32 -7.25 -20.13 6.61
N LEU A 33 -8.28 -19.73 7.35
CA LEU A 33 -8.12 -19.08 8.64
C LEU A 33 -7.48 -20.03 9.66
N ASP A 34 -7.98 -21.26 9.74
CA ASP A 34 -7.48 -22.28 10.68
C ASP A 34 -6.02 -22.64 10.40
N LEU A 35 -5.65 -22.74 9.11
CA LEU A 35 -4.25 -22.96 8.70
C LEU A 35 -3.34 -21.80 9.12
N LEU A 36 -3.83 -20.55 9.04
CA LEU A 36 -3.07 -19.38 9.46
C LEU A 36 -3.00 -19.24 10.98
N GLU A 37 -4.01 -19.71 11.71
CA GLU A 37 -3.99 -19.81 13.17
C GLU A 37 -2.92 -20.81 13.61
N GLN A 38 -2.88 -21.99 13.00
CA GLN A 38 -1.82 -22.98 13.24
C GLN A 38 -0.42 -22.43 12.95
N LEU A 39 -0.25 -21.66 11.87
CA LEU A 39 1.02 -20.97 11.58
C LEU A 39 1.38 -19.94 12.67
N GLY A 40 0.40 -19.18 13.17
CA GLY A 40 0.60 -18.25 14.27
C GLY A 40 1.04 -18.95 15.56
N GLU A 41 0.42 -20.09 15.88
CA GLU A 41 0.82 -20.94 17.00
C GLU A 41 2.24 -21.49 16.82
N GLU A 42 2.58 -21.98 15.62
CA GLU A 42 3.93 -22.48 15.32
C GLU A 42 4.99 -21.36 15.44
N MET A 43 4.67 -20.14 15.03
CA MET A 43 5.56 -19.00 15.22
C MET A 43 5.73 -18.64 16.71
N ALA A 44 4.65 -18.76 17.51
CA ALA A 44 4.70 -18.53 18.95
C ALA A 44 5.51 -19.60 19.71
N THR A 45 5.45 -20.87 19.30
CA THR A 45 6.29 -21.93 19.90
C THR A 45 7.77 -21.75 19.61
N ASN A 46 8.10 -21.09 18.49
CA ASN A 46 9.47 -20.68 18.14
C ASN A 46 9.88 -19.33 18.75
N GLY A 47 9.10 -18.78 19.68
CA GLY A 47 9.45 -17.56 20.42
C GLY A 47 9.09 -16.25 19.71
N ILE A 48 8.36 -16.31 18.59
CA ILE A 48 7.90 -15.12 17.85
C ILE A 48 6.44 -14.86 18.20
N TYR A 49 6.24 -13.97 19.18
CA TYR A 49 4.92 -13.62 19.69
C TYR A 49 4.33 -12.37 19.03
N GLY A 50 3.02 -12.18 19.18
CA GLY A 50 2.32 -10.95 18.75
C GLY A 50 1.96 -10.90 17.26
N LEU A 51 2.16 -11.99 16.52
CA LEU A 51 1.73 -12.09 15.13
C LEU A 51 0.22 -12.31 15.06
N THR A 52 -0.48 -11.31 14.53
CA THR A 52 -1.91 -11.45 14.22
C THR A 52 -2.11 -12.17 12.90
N ILE A 53 -3.23 -12.89 12.75
CA ILE A 53 -3.62 -13.54 11.50
C ILE A 53 -3.63 -12.52 10.34
N SER A 54 -4.09 -11.29 10.58
CA SER A 54 -4.07 -10.21 9.59
C SER A 54 -2.67 -9.83 9.13
N SER A 55 -1.70 -9.82 10.05
CA SER A 55 -0.29 -9.56 9.73
C SER A 55 0.29 -10.66 8.85
N ILE A 56 0.05 -11.93 9.21
CA ILE A 56 0.49 -13.09 8.43
C ILE A 56 -0.11 -13.06 7.02
N ARG A 57 -1.42 -12.79 6.90
CA ARG A 57 -2.09 -12.62 5.60
C ARG A 57 -1.47 -11.49 4.78
N SER A 58 -1.22 -10.34 5.41
CA SER A 58 -0.59 -9.20 4.72
C SER A 58 0.79 -9.57 4.21
N GLN A 59 1.59 -10.28 5.00
CA GLN A 59 2.91 -10.73 4.60
C GLN A 59 2.85 -11.72 3.43
N LEU A 60 1.98 -12.73 3.50
CA LEU A 60 1.76 -13.67 2.40
C LEU A 60 1.30 -12.97 1.12
N SER A 61 0.39 -11.99 1.22
CA SER A 61 -0.05 -11.20 0.06
C SER A 61 1.10 -10.37 -0.52
N ARG A 62 1.94 -9.75 0.32
CA ARG A 62 3.11 -8.98 -0.14
C ARG A 62 4.12 -9.88 -0.86
N LEU A 63 4.39 -11.06 -0.31
CA LEU A 63 5.28 -12.05 -0.93
C LEU A 63 4.71 -12.54 -2.26
N LYS A 64 3.42 -12.92 -2.28
CA LYS A 64 2.74 -13.35 -3.52
C LYS A 64 2.85 -12.29 -4.61
N ASN A 65 2.49 -11.04 -4.28
CA ASN A 65 2.53 -9.94 -5.25
C ASN A 65 3.96 -9.61 -5.68
N GLY A 66 4.93 -9.63 -4.77
CA GLY A 66 6.34 -9.39 -5.09
C GLY A 66 6.93 -10.44 -6.02
N VAL A 67 6.63 -11.73 -5.75
CA VAL A 67 7.05 -12.86 -6.58
C VAL A 67 6.37 -12.80 -7.95
N GLN A 68 5.07 -12.53 -7.99
CA GLN A 68 4.34 -12.36 -9.25
C GLN A 68 4.92 -11.21 -10.08
N MET A 69 5.10 -10.03 -9.49
CA MET A 69 5.71 -8.88 -10.17
C MET A 69 7.08 -9.21 -10.75
N ARG A 70 7.93 -9.93 -10.01
CA ARG A 70 9.24 -10.38 -10.50
C ARG A 70 9.12 -11.39 -11.64
N ALA A 71 8.20 -12.35 -11.52
CA ALA A 71 7.99 -13.39 -12.52
C ALA A 71 7.50 -12.82 -13.86
N GLU A 72 6.70 -11.75 -13.82
CA GLU A 72 6.21 -11.07 -15.02
C GLU A 72 7.20 -10.03 -15.60
N GLY A 73 8.48 -10.07 -15.19
CA GLY A 73 9.52 -9.14 -15.65
C GLY A 73 9.48 -7.74 -15.02
N GLY A 74 8.65 -7.53 -14.00
CA GLY A 74 8.58 -6.29 -13.24
C GLY A 74 9.64 -6.19 -12.14
N LYS A 75 9.92 -4.96 -11.68
CA LYS A 75 10.87 -4.72 -10.59
C LYS A 75 10.21 -4.99 -9.23
N CYS A 76 10.59 -6.08 -8.57
CA CYS A 76 10.18 -6.37 -7.20
C CYS A 76 11.04 -5.59 -6.20
N THR A 77 10.39 -4.77 -5.35
CA THR A 77 11.05 -3.96 -4.31
C THR A 77 11.23 -4.69 -2.98
N SER A 78 10.56 -5.83 -2.78
CA SER A 78 10.65 -6.59 -1.54
C SER A 78 11.94 -7.41 -1.50
N THR A 79 12.78 -7.15 -0.50
CA THR A 79 14.01 -7.93 -0.27
C THR A 79 13.69 -9.40 -0.01
N ASP A 80 12.70 -9.69 0.84
CA ASP A 80 12.32 -11.06 1.18
C ASP A 80 11.78 -11.83 -0.04
N ALA A 81 10.90 -11.21 -0.83
CA ALA A 81 10.36 -11.86 -2.03
C ALA A 81 11.44 -12.16 -3.07
N ASN A 82 12.46 -11.28 -3.20
CA ASN A 82 13.61 -11.52 -4.06
C ASN A 82 14.53 -12.62 -3.51
N HIS A 83 14.81 -12.61 -2.21
CA HIS A 83 15.69 -13.55 -1.54
C HIS A 83 15.14 -14.99 -1.59
N TYR A 84 13.84 -15.16 -1.36
CA TYR A 84 13.18 -16.46 -1.36
C TYR A 84 12.47 -16.80 -2.67
N TYR A 85 12.73 -16.06 -3.75
CA TYR A 85 11.95 -16.16 -4.99
C TYR A 85 11.86 -17.58 -5.53
N ASP A 86 13.00 -18.27 -5.68
CA ASP A 86 13.05 -19.59 -6.32
C ASP A 86 12.25 -20.63 -5.52
N ARG A 87 12.16 -20.46 -4.20
CA ARG A 87 11.35 -21.30 -3.32
C ARG A 87 9.89 -20.88 -3.30
N LEU A 88 9.61 -19.58 -3.23
CA LEU A 88 8.23 -19.05 -3.16
C LEU A 88 7.44 -19.28 -4.45
N LEU A 89 8.08 -19.17 -5.60
CA LEU A 89 7.43 -19.27 -6.90
C LEU A 89 6.65 -20.59 -7.07
N PRO A 90 7.23 -21.78 -6.87
CA PRO A 90 6.48 -23.04 -6.97
C PRO A 90 5.51 -23.27 -5.79
N LEU A 91 5.77 -22.70 -4.60
CA LEU A 91 4.91 -22.89 -3.43
C LEU A 91 3.61 -22.09 -3.50
N MET A 92 3.68 -20.86 -4.02
CA MET A 92 2.54 -19.95 -4.05
C MET A 92 1.70 -20.05 -5.32
N PHE A 93 2.25 -20.61 -6.40
CA PHE A 93 1.62 -20.63 -7.73
C PHE A 93 1.62 -22.02 -8.38
N SER A 94 0.58 -22.34 -9.14
CA SER A 94 0.52 -23.56 -9.95
C SER A 94 1.51 -23.50 -11.13
N GLU A 95 1.78 -24.62 -11.81
CA GLU A 95 2.57 -24.56 -13.05
C GLU A 95 1.86 -23.74 -14.13
N GLU A 96 0.52 -23.81 -14.21
CA GLU A 96 -0.29 -23.01 -15.13
C GLU A 96 -0.12 -21.50 -14.89
N GLU A 97 -0.31 -21.05 -13.64
CA GLU A 97 -0.10 -19.64 -13.26
C GLU A 97 1.33 -19.17 -13.57
N ARG A 98 2.32 -20.06 -13.37
CA ARG A 98 3.74 -19.76 -13.70
C ARG A 98 3.97 -19.68 -15.20
N SER A 99 3.32 -20.51 -16.01
CA SER A 99 3.38 -20.42 -17.47
C SER A 99 2.82 -19.09 -17.94
N GLU A 100 1.62 -18.71 -17.49
CA GLU A 100 1.01 -17.42 -17.84
C GLU A 100 1.88 -16.22 -17.45
N MET A 101 2.57 -16.29 -16.31
CA MET A 101 3.51 -15.24 -15.90
C MET A 101 4.71 -15.13 -16.85
N ARG A 102 5.23 -16.26 -17.35
CA ARG A 102 6.32 -16.28 -18.34
C ARG A 102 5.86 -15.69 -19.68
N ASP A 103 4.65 -16.02 -20.11
CA ASP A 103 4.07 -15.48 -21.35
C ASP A 103 3.93 -13.96 -21.25
N ARG A 104 3.37 -13.47 -20.14
CA ARG A 104 3.25 -12.03 -19.88
C ARG A 104 4.61 -11.32 -19.75
N ALA A 105 5.63 -11.99 -19.20
CA ALA A 105 6.98 -11.46 -19.15
C ALA A 105 7.60 -11.34 -20.55
N ALA A 106 7.40 -12.35 -21.40
CA ALA A 106 7.89 -12.37 -22.78
C ALA A 106 7.22 -11.27 -23.62
N GLU A 107 5.91 -11.07 -23.47
CA GLU A 107 5.18 -9.97 -24.12
C GLU A 107 5.73 -8.60 -23.72
N ARG A 108 6.01 -8.39 -22.42
CA ARG A 108 6.61 -7.13 -21.95
C ARG A 108 8.03 -6.93 -22.45
N ALA A 109 8.84 -7.99 -22.50
CA ALA A 109 10.19 -7.93 -23.04
C ALA A 109 10.17 -7.59 -24.54
N ALA A 110 9.27 -8.19 -25.31
CA ALA A 110 9.08 -7.89 -26.72
C ALA A 110 8.62 -6.44 -26.94
N ALA A 111 7.68 -5.94 -26.13
CA ALA A 111 7.23 -4.56 -26.17
C ALA A 111 8.34 -3.56 -25.78
N ALA A 112 9.22 -3.91 -24.84
CA ALA A 112 10.37 -3.08 -24.49
C ALA A 112 11.37 -2.99 -25.65
N ALA A 113 11.70 -4.12 -26.29
CA ALA A 113 12.60 -4.15 -27.44
C ALA A 113 12.07 -3.35 -28.64
N ALA A 114 10.77 -3.45 -28.94
CA ALA A 114 10.15 -2.70 -30.04
C ALA A 114 10.19 -1.17 -29.84
N ASN A 115 10.22 -0.68 -28.60
CA ASN A 115 10.36 0.74 -28.31
C ASN A 115 11.82 1.25 -28.36
N GLU A 116 12.81 0.35 -28.31
CA GLU A 116 14.23 0.71 -28.39
C GLU A 116 14.71 0.85 -29.85
N ASP A 117 14.16 0.07 -30.80
CA ASP A 117 14.47 0.17 -32.24
C ASP A 117 14.02 1.50 -32.88
N GLU A 118 12.98 2.17 -32.37
CA GLU A 118 12.55 3.50 -32.88
C GLU A 118 13.42 4.67 -32.36
N GLN A 119 14.38 4.45 -31.45
CA GLN A 119 15.25 5.50 -30.92
C GLN A 119 16.68 5.52 -31.51
N GLU A 120 17.08 4.54 -32.33
CA GLU A 120 18.43 4.48 -32.92
C GLU A 120 18.59 5.16 -34.29
N GLU A 121 17.52 5.67 -34.93
CA GLU A 121 17.60 6.40 -36.21
C GLU A 121 17.51 7.94 -36.04
N THR A 122 18.33 8.55 -35.19
CA THR A 122 18.73 9.98 -35.35
C THR A 122 19.99 10.30 -34.52
N THR A 123 21.14 9.78 -34.93
CA THR A 123 22.45 10.29 -34.45
C THR A 123 23.17 11.05 -35.56
N VAL A 124 23.14 12.39 -35.46
CA VAL A 124 24.08 13.29 -36.15
C VAL A 124 24.72 14.21 -35.09
N PRO A 125 26.05 14.43 -35.09
CA PRO A 125 26.77 14.82 -33.87
C PRO A 125 26.81 16.33 -33.58
N ARG A 126 26.58 16.65 -32.31
CA ARG A 126 27.29 17.59 -31.40
C ARG A 126 27.89 18.88 -32.00
N GLY A 127 27.24 20.01 -31.69
CA GLY A 127 27.83 21.36 -31.70
C GLY A 127 27.60 22.08 -30.37
N SER A 128 28.65 22.31 -29.61
CA SER A 128 28.63 23.07 -28.35
C SER A 128 28.45 24.57 -28.62
N ARG A 129 27.60 25.27 -27.86
CA ARG A 129 27.74 26.72 -27.60
C ARG A 129 26.97 27.14 -26.34
N LYS A 130 27.74 27.56 -25.33
CA LYS A 130 27.29 28.37 -24.19
C LYS A 130 26.96 29.78 -24.69
N SER A 131 25.87 30.41 -24.24
CA SER A 131 25.88 31.81 -23.75
C SER A 131 24.52 32.33 -23.24
N GLN A 132 24.60 32.89 -22.03
CA GLN A 132 24.02 34.15 -21.53
C GLN A 132 22.51 34.46 -21.50
N ARG A 133 22.11 34.80 -20.27
CA ARG A 133 21.02 35.67 -19.80
C ARG A 133 20.75 36.88 -20.72
N THR A 134 19.48 37.31 -20.86
CA THR A 134 18.95 38.56 -20.25
C THR A 134 17.43 38.70 -20.39
N ARG A 135 16.84 39.33 -19.38
CA ARG A 135 15.47 39.84 -19.21
C ARG A 135 15.04 40.86 -20.29
N SER A 136 13.74 40.88 -20.62
CA SER A 136 12.76 42.01 -20.54
C SER A 136 11.68 41.85 -21.63
N ARG A 137 10.37 41.68 -21.37
CA ARG A 137 9.32 42.56 -20.82
C ARG A 137 8.53 43.34 -21.90
N SER A 138 7.20 43.22 -21.87
CA SER A 138 6.15 44.09 -22.47
C SER A 138 5.88 43.91 -23.99
N ARG A 139 4.66 43.88 -24.56
CA ARG A 139 3.31 44.43 -24.24
C ARG A 139 2.19 43.56 -24.88
N MET A 140 1.02 43.58 -24.24
CA MET A 140 -0.34 43.15 -24.64
C MET A 140 -0.95 44.07 -25.75
N PRO A 141 -2.26 44.01 -26.11
CA PRO A 141 -3.24 42.91 -26.26
C PRO A 141 -4.00 43.00 -27.62
N ARG A 142 -4.92 42.08 -27.92
CA ARG A 142 -6.08 42.37 -28.78
C ARG A 142 -7.33 41.59 -28.35
N ASP A 143 -8.33 42.34 -27.91
CA ASP A 143 -9.74 41.96 -27.84
C ASP A 143 -10.28 41.47 -29.18
N VAL A 144 -11.33 40.64 -29.15
CA VAL A 144 -12.61 40.90 -29.84
C VAL A 144 -13.62 39.77 -29.53
N VAL A 145 -14.64 40.17 -28.75
CA VAL A 145 -16.08 39.93 -28.91
C VAL A 145 -16.70 38.60 -28.42
N LYS A 146 -17.44 38.76 -27.33
CA LYS A 146 -18.65 38.03 -26.88
C LYS A 146 -19.88 38.69 -27.54
N PRO A 147 -20.99 37.96 -27.81
CA PRO A 147 -22.18 38.12 -26.96
C PRO A 147 -22.87 36.75 -26.71
N GLU A 148 -23.18 36.33 -25.48
CA GLU A 148 -24.40 36.65 -24.70
C GLU A 148 -25.67 36.65 -25.56
N SER A 149 -26.56 35.67 -25.40
CA SER A 149 -27.67 35.69 -24.42
C SER A 149 -28.41 34.33 -24.47
N LYS A 150 -29.22 33.83 -23.54
CA LYS A 150 -29.55 33.97 -22.10
C LYS A 150 -30.92 33.25 -21.98
N VAL A 151 -31.23 32.66 -20.81
CA VAL A 151 -32.61 32.33 -20.30
C VAL A 151 -33.24 31.04 -20.90
N LYS A 152 -33.76 30.04 -20.17
CA LYS A 152 -34.06 29.78 -18.73
C LYS A 152 -34.47 28.31 -18.50
N ASP A 153 -34.39 27.89 -17.23
CA ASP A 153 -35.25 26.95 -16.45
C ASP A 153 -35.59 25.55 -17.05
N ASN A 154 -35.61 24.42 -16.33
CA ASN A 154 -35.69 24.17 -14.89
C ASN A 154 -35.42 22.69 -14.57
N SER A 155 -34.92 22.46 -13.33
CA SER A 155 -35.03 21.25 -12.48
C SER A 155 -34.35 19.96 -13.00
N ASP A 156 -33.66 19.13 -12.23
CA ASP A 156 -33.76 18.71 -10.82
C ASP A 156 -32.53 17.80 -10.50
N ALA A 157 -32.35 17.47 -9.23
CA ALA A 157 -31.57 16.34 -8.68
C ALA A 157 -30.06 16.51 -8.34
N GLU A 158 -29.85 16.77 -7.04
CA GLU A 158 -29.04 16.00 -6.09
C GLU A 158 -27.50 15.82 -6.20
N ALA A 159 -26.95 15.71 -4.98
CA ALA A 159 -25.67 15.13 -4.57
C ALA A 159 -24.42 16.03 -4.58
N GLN A 160 -24.12 16.51 -3.38
CA GLN A 160 -22.88 17.15 -2.93
C GLN A 160 -21.63 16.33 -3.30
N GLY A 161 -20.71 16.95 -4.02
CA GLY A 161 -19.31 16.54 -4.12
C GLY A 161 -18.43 17.78 -4.04
N HIS A 162 -18.06 18.19 -2.83
CA HIS A 162 -17.13 19.30 -2.62
C HIS A 162 -15.72 18.90 -3.12
N GLN A 163 -15.39 19.29 -4.36
CA GLN A 163 -14.01 19.42 -4.81
C GLN A 163 -13.41 20.68 -4.17
N VAL A 164 -12.54 20.50 -3.17
CA VAL A 164 -11.70 21.59 -2.68
C VAL A 164 -10.38 21.58 -3.43
N ARG A 165 -10.23 22.60 -4.29
CA ARG A 165 -8.97 23.06 -4.87
C ARG A 165 -7.88 23.14 -3.80
N GLN A 166 -6.76 22.46 -4.02
CA GLN A 166 -5.57 22.62 -3.19
C GLN A 166 -4.88 23.94 -3.51
N SER A 167 -4.85 24.85 -2.53
CA SER A 167 -3.98 26.02 -2.53
C SER A 167 -2.59 25.62 -2.00
N PRO A 168 -1.49 26.12 -2.58
CA PRO A 168 -0.14 25.83 -2.09
C PRO A 168 0.15 26.67 -0.85
N GLY A 169 0.27 26.02 0.32
CA GLY A 169 0.65 26.69 1.57
C GLY A 169 0.18 26.06 2.88
N ALA A 170 -0.20 24.78 2.91
CA ALA A 170 -0.61 24.13 4.16
C ALA A 170 0.60 23.61 4.95
N ILE A 171 0.77 24.18 6.14
CA ILE A 171 1.64 23.73 7.23
C ILE A 171 1.44 22.22 7.42
N LEU A 172 2.54 21.47 7.44
CA LEU A 172 2.56 20.01 7.64
C LEU A 172 1.77 19.67 8.91
N GLN A 173 0.60 19.06 8.76
CA GLN A 173 -0.09 18.47 9.90
C GLN A 173 0.74 17.29 10.41
N PRO A 174 0.88 17.13 11.74
CA PRO A 174 1.55 15.98 12.32
C PRO A 174 0.87 14.70 11.83
N ILE A 175 1.66 13.79 11.27
CA ILE A 175 1.22 12.45 10.94
C ILE A 175 0.75 11.81 12.25
N ARG A 176 -0.56 11.59 12.38
CA ARG A 176 -1.11 10.90 13.56
C ARG A 176 -0.48 9.50 13.62
N PRO A 177 0.10 9.09 14.77
CA PRO A 177 0.64 7.74 14.89
C PRO A 177 -0.49 6.75 14.64
N VAL A 178 -0.22 5.73 13.82
CA VAL A 178 -1.14 4.60 13.63
C VAL A 178 -1.31 3.95 15.00
N LEU A 179 -2.52 4.05 15.55
CA LEU A 179 -2.84 3.55 16.88
C LEU A 179 -2.62 2.03 16.92
N ASP A 180 -1.87 1.57 17.92
CA ASP A 180 -1.72 0.14 18.15
C ASP A 180 -3.07 -0.48 18.56
N THR A 181 -3.25 -1.76 18.26
CA THR A 181 -4.46 -2.55 18.56
C THR A 181 -4.84 -2.51 20.05
N THR A 182 -3.87 -2.42 20.95
CA THR A 182 -4.07 -2.26 22.39
C THR A 182 -4.67 -0.89 22.72
N GLU A 183 -4.14 0.17 22.13
CA GLU A 183 -4.62 1.54 22.30
C GLU A 183 -5.99 1.76 21.63
N ILE A 184 -6.27 1.10 20.50
CA ILE A 184 -7.60 1.10 19.87
C ILE A 184 -8.63 0.48 20.81
N ARG A 185 -8.34 -0.68 21.41
CA ARG A 185 -9.23 -1.34 22.38
C ARG A 185 -9.44 -0.46 23.61
N ARG A 186 -8.36 0.08 24.17
CA ARG A 186 -8.41 1.00 25.32
C ARG A 186 -9.29 2.22 25.05
N ARG A 187 -9.16 2.86 23.89
CA ARG A 187 -9.98 4.01 23.50
C ARG A 187 -11.45 3.62 23.30
N PHE A 188 -11.70 2.45 22.70
CA PHE A 188 -13.06 1.95 22.53
C PHE A 188 -13.75 1.71 23.88
N GLU A 189 -13.11 1.00 24.80
CA GLU A 189 -13.64 0.75 26.15
C GLU A 189 -13.92 2.05 26.90
N LEU A 190 -13.01 3.03 26.80
CA LEU A 190 -13.18 4.34 27.43
C LEU A 190 -14.39 5.09 26.85
N LEU A 191 -14.59 5.05 25.54
CA LEU A 191 -15.74 5.67 24.88
C LEU A 191 -17.06 4.97 25.24
N SER A 192 -17.05 3.63 25.30
CA SER A 192 -18.22 2.84 25.71
C SER A 192 -18.63 3.16 27.15
N ALA A 193 -17.69 3.18 28.09
CA ALA A 193 -17.96 3.52 29.49
C ALA A 193 -18.54 4.94 29.66
N ARG A 194 -18.02 5.92 28.89
CA ARG A 194 -18.56 7.27 28.87
C ARG A 194 -19.99 7.32 28.34
N GLN A 195 -20.27 6.57 27.27
CA GLN A 195 -21.59 6.50 26.67
C GLN A 195 -22.62 5.86 27.62
N GLU A 196 -22.22 4.85 28.39
CA GLU A 196 -23.05 4.23 29.42
C GLU A 196 -23.39 5.20 30.55
N LEU A 197 -22.39 5.93 31.08
CA LEU A 197 -22.61 6.94 32.12
C LEU A 197 -23.51 8.08 31.62
N GLN A 198 -23.36 8.47 30.36
CA GLN A 198 -24.24 9.48 29.76
C GLN A 198 -25.68 8.98 29.62
N GLN A 199 -25.90 7.71 29.27
CA GLN A 199 -27.24 7.09 29.24
C GLN A 199 -27.88 7.00 30.63
N GLN A 200 -27.06 6.88 31.68
CA GLN A 200 -27.50 6.91 33.08
C GLN A 200 -27.78 8.33 33.60
N GLY A 201 -27.61 9.36 32.75
CA GLY A 201 -27.89 10.75 33.09
C GLY A 201 -26.79 11.45 33.89
N VAL A 202 -25.57 10.89 33.92
CA VAL A 202 -24.43 11.54 34.57
C VAL A 202 -23.99 12.75 33.75
N ASP A 203 -23.78 13.88 34.42
CA ASP A 203 -23.36 15.12 33.75
C ASP A 203 -21.99 14.96 33.09
N ARG A 204 -21.82 15.60 31.93
CA ARG A 204 -20.61 15.51 31.11
C ARG A 204 -19.35 15.95 31.85
N GLN A 205 -19.42 16.96 32.73
CA GLN A 205 -18.27 17.41 33.52
C GLN A 205 -17.82 16.35 34.53
N THR A 206 -18.78 15.62 35.08
CA THR A 206 -18.52 14.49 35.98
C THR A 206 -17.90 13.33 35.21
N ILE A 207 -18.39 13.02 34.01
CA ILE A 207 -17.80 11.98 33.15
C ILE A 207 -16.36 12.36 32.75
N ASP A 208 -16.11 13.63 32.42
CA ASP A 208 -14.79 14.13 32.04
C ASP A 208 -13.77 14.07 33.19
N SER A 209 -14.21 14.18 34.45
CA SER A 209 -13.32 14.04 35.60
C SER A 209 -12.94 12.59 35.90
N PHE A 210 -13.86 11.64 35.72
CA PHE A 210 -13.60 10.21 35.96
C PHE A 210 -12.91 9.50 34.78
N LEU A 211 -13.23 9.90 33.55
CA LEU A 211 -12.77 9.23 32.32
C LEU A 211 -12.18 10.26 31.34
N PRO A 212 -11.01 10.86 31.65
CA PRO A 212 -10.40 11.88 30.80
C PRO A 212 -9.97 11.29 29.46
N LEU A 213 -10.44 11.89 28.37
CA LEU A 213 -9.88 11.65 27.04
C LEU A 213 -8.62 12.50 26.94
N GLY A 214 -7.44 11.85 26.97
CA GLY A 214 -6.19 12.55 26.75
C GLY A 214 -6.26 13.34 25.44
N HIS A 215 -6.08 14.66 25.52
CA HIS A 215 -5.91 15.51 24.36
C HIS A 215 -4.46 15.36 23.88
N GLU A 216 -4.26 14.71 22.75
CA GLU A 216 -3.03 14.85 21.93
C GLU A 216 -3.29 15.84 20.78
#